data_AF-A0A220S2L7-F1
#
_entry.id   AF-A0A220S2L7-F1
#
_cell.length_a   1.000
_cell.length_b   1.000
_cell.length_c   1.000
_cell.angle_alpha   90.00
_cell.angle_beta   90.00
_cell.angle_gamma   90.00
#
_symmetry.space_group_name_H-M   'P 1'
#
loop_
_entity.id
_entity.type
_entity.pdbx_description
1 polymer ?
#
loop_
_entity_poly.entity_id
_entity_poly.type
_entity_poly.pdbx_seq_one_letter_code
_entity_poly.pdbx_strand_id
1 'polypeptide(L)'
;MLNYLVAYSSFLLKLSAILFFLLIPFYLTYTRNLRSSIKEEIGIYPSIKSAILWERVREDRKFNKQAKKAYLVGWLMRVFFFILWLVAITQIIKNDIQ
;
A
#
# COMPACT_ATOMS: atom_id res chain seq x y z
N MET A 1 13.53 -25.03 9.58
CA MET A 1 13.36 -23.74 8.86
C MET A 1 11.90 -23.33 8.76
N LEU A 2 11.00 -24.22 8.31
CA LEU A 2 9.55 -23.96 8.21
C LEU A 2 8.89 -23.60 9.56
N ASN A 3 9.22 -24.34 10.65
CA ASN A 3 8.64 -24.09 11.98
C ASN A 3 8.95 -22.70 12.55
N TYR A 4 10.14 -22.14 12.27
CA TYR A 4 10.48 -20.77 12.69
C TYR A 4 9.69 -19.74 11.88
N LEU A 5 9.67 -19.88 10.55
CA LEU A 5 8.88 -19.03 9.65
C LEU A 5 7.39 -19.00 10.04
N VAL A 6 6.85 -20.16 10.39
CA VAL A 6 5.47 -20.34 10.83
C VAL A 6 5.20 -19.71 12.20
N ALA A 7 6.13 -19.81 13.16
CA ALA A 7 5.98 -19.19 14.47
C ALA A 7 5.99 -17.65 14.39
N TYR A 8 6.85 -17.08 13.54
CA TYR A 8 6.93 -15.62 13.35
C TYR A 8 5.85 -15.07 12.40
N SER A 9 5.14 -15.93 11.65
CA SER A 9 4.12 -15.51 10.68
C SER A 9 3.01 -14.65 11.30
N SER A 10 2.52 -15.00 12.50
CA SER A 10 1.47 -14.25 13.19
C SER A 10 1.94 -12.87 13.65
N PHE A 11 3.20 -12.75 14.07
CA PHE A 11 3.80 -11.47 14.42
C PHE A 11 4.02 -10.60 13.17
N LEU A 12 4.57 -11.19 12.10
CA LEU A 12 4.79 -10.51 10.82
C LEU A 12 3.49 -10.04 10.17
N LEU A 13 2.41 -10.81 10.28
CA LEU A 13 1.08 -10.41 9.81
C LEU A 13 0.60 -9.15 10.54
N LYS A 14 0.63 -9.15 11.88
CA LYS A 14 0.20 -8.02 12.71
C LYS A 14 1.05 -6.78 12.43
N LEU A 15 2.38 -6.94 12.38
CA LEU A 15 3.30 -5.83 12.14
C LEU A 15 3.10 -5.23 10.73
N SER A 16 3.02 -6.07 9.70
CA SER A 16 2.81 -5.61 8.32
C SER A 16 1.45 -4.94 8.14
N ALA A 17 0.41 -5.41 8.84
CA ALA A 17 -0.91 -4.79 8.83
C ALA A 17 -0.85 -3.39 9.46
N ILE A 18 -0.24 -3.26 10.64
CA ILE A 18 -0.08 -1.96 11.31
C ILE A 18 0.68 -0.98 10.41
N LEU A 19 1.80 -1.41 9.84
CA LEU A 19 2.59 -0.59 8.93
C LEU A 19 1.80 -0.18 7.68
N PHE A 20 1.02 -1.10 7.10
CA PHE A 20 0.15 -0.80 5.97
C PHE A 20 -0.90 0.25 6.31
N PHE A 21 -1.65 0.08 7.42
CA PHE A 21 -2.69 1.02 7.83
C PHE A 21 -2.13 2.40 8.21
N LEU A 22 -0.93 2.45 8.78
CA LEU A 22 -0.23 3.71 9.06
C LEU A 22 0.14 4.48 7.79
N LEU A 23 0.45 3.80 6.67
CA LEU A 23 0.82 4.46 5.42
C LEU A 23 -0.37 5.11 4.69
N ILE A 24 -1.61 4.64 4.94
CA ILE A 24 -2.84 5.16 4.30
C ILE A 24 -3.03 6.68 4.51
N PRO A 25 -3.01 7.23 5.74
CA PRO A 25 -3.19 8.67 5.95
C PRO A 25 -2.06 9.50 5.32
N PHE A 26 -0.82 9.01 5.30
CA PHE A 26 0.28 9.69 4.62
C PHE A 26 0.06 9.74 3.10
N TYR A 27 -0.36 8.62 2.50
CA TYR A 27 -0.66 8.57 1.07
C TYR A 27 -1.81 9.52 0.71
N LEU A 28 -2.89 9.52 1.49
CA LEU A 28 -4.02 10.41 1.32
C LEU A 28 -3.63 11.89 1.43
N THR A 29 -2.75 12.21 2.37
CA THR A 29 -2.25 13.57 2.60
C THR A 29 -1.38 14.03 1.42
N TYR A 30 -0.46 13.19 0.95
CA TYR A 30 0.41 13.55 -0.18
C TYR A 30 -0.33 13.60 -1.52
N THR A 31 -1.39 12.81 -1.68
CA THR A 31 -2.21 12.80 -2.90
C THR A 31 -3.37 13.78 -2.88
N ARG A 32 -3.58 14.55 -1.80
CA ARG A 32 -4.75 15.44 -1.67
C ARG A 32 -4.90 16.40 -2.85
N ASN A 33 -3.84 17.12 -3.20
CA ASN A 33 -3.85 18.11 -4.28
C ASN A 33 -4.08 17.45 -5.65
N LEU A 34 -3.41 16.33 -5.89
CA LEU A 34 -3.58 15.51 -7.10
C LEU A 34 -5.00 15.00 -7.25
N ARG A 35 -5.61 14.52 -6.16
CA ARG A 35 -6.98 14.03 -6.14
C ARG A 35 -7.99 15.16 -6.41
N SER A 36 -7.74 16.37 -5.91
CA SER A 36 -8.56 17.54 -6.24
C SER A 36 -8.45 17.93 -7.71
N SER A 37 -7.23 17.99 -8.26
CA SER A 37 -7.02 18.29 -9.69
C SER A 37 -7.67 17.24 -10.59
N ILE A 38 -7.53 15.94 -10.29
CA ILE A 38 -8.21 14.88 -11.04
C ILE A 38 -9.74 14.99 -10.93
N LYS A 39 -10.28 15.40 -9.77
CA LYS A 39 -11.71 15.63 -9.61
C LYS A 39 -12.20 16.78 -10.48
N GLU A 40 -11.42 17.85 -10.62
CA GLU A 40 -11.74 18.96 -11.50
C GLU A 40 -11.68 18.56 -12.98
N GLU A 41 -10.71 17.71 -13.36
CA GLU A 41 -10.54 17.22 -14.73
C GLU A 41 -11.64 16.21 -15.15
N ILE A 42 -12.02 15.29 -14.27
CA ILE A 42 -12.86 14.11 -14.62
C ILE A 42 -14.23 14.14 -13.90
N GLY A 43 -14.47 15.11 -13.01
CA GLY A 43 -15.70 15.24 -12.22
C GLY A 43 -15.83 14.25 -11.05
N ILE A 44 -14.94 13.26 -10.96
CA ILE A 44 -15.01 12.17 -9.97
C ILE A 44 -13.83 12.24 -9.01
N TYR A 45 -14.10 12.07 -7.72
CA TYR A 45 -13.07 11.99 -6.71
C TYR A 45 -12.35 10.62 -6.81
N PRO A 46 -11.07 10.55 -7.22
CA PRO A 46 -10.41 9.26 -7.42
C PRO A 46 -10.16 8.55 -6.08
N SER A 47 -10.46 7.26 -6.06
CA SER A 47 -10.18 6.38 -4.90
C SER A 47 -8.68 6.13 -4.74
N ILE A 48 -8.25 5.71 -3.54
CA ILE A 48 -6.85 5.36 -3.24
C ILE A 48 -6.29 4.29 -4.19
N LYS A 49 -7.16 3.35 -4.61
CA LYS A 49 -6.83 2.25 -5.52
C LYS A 49 -6.97 2.62 -7.01
N SER A 50 -7.30 3.87 -7.34
CA SER A 50 -7.52 4.30 -8.71
C SER A 50 -6.23 4.22 -9.54
N ALA A 51 -6.30 3.58 -10.70
CA ALA A 51 -5.19 3.54 -11.66
C ALA A 51 -4.81 4.95 -12.12
N ILE A 52 -5.81 5.81 -12.38
CA ILE A 52 -5.64 7.20 -12.80
C ILE A 52 -4.83 7.99 -11.76
N LEU A 53 -5.16 7.83 -10.47
CA LEU A 53 -4.42 8.50 -9.40
C LEU A 53 -2.97 8.03 -9.34
N TRP A 54 -2.73 6.74 -9.51
CA TRP A 54 -1.37 6.18 -9.51
C TRP A 54 -0.53 6.67 -10.70
N GLU A 55 -1.12 6.75 -11.89
CA GLU A 55 -0.46 7.28 -13.07
C GLU A 55 -0.08 8.74 -12.89
N ARG A 56 -1.00 9.57 -12.40
CA ARG A 56 -0.72 10.98 -12.10
C ARG A 56 0.39 11.15 -11.06
N VAL A 57 0.37 10.36 -9.99
CA VAL A 57 1.45 10.32 -8.99
C VAL A 57 2.79 9.92 -9.63
N ARG A 58 2.78 8.96 -10.56
CA ARG A 58 3.98 8.47 -11.25
C ARG A 58 4.57 9.49 -12.22
N GLU A 59 3.73 10.30 -12.88
CA GLU A 59 4.15 11.38 -13.76
C GLU A 59 4.71 12.55 -12.97
N ASP A 60 3.94 13.05 -11.99
CA ASP A 60 4.28 14.25 -11.22
C ASP A 60 5.47 14.07 -10.29
N ARG A 61 5.83 12.82 -9.91
CA ARG A 61 7.00 12.56 -9.04
C ARG A 61 8.32 13.11 -9.59
N LYS A 62 8.42 13.31 -10.91
CA LYS A 62 9.63 13.82 -11.56
C LYS A 62 9.85 15.30 -11.26
N PHE A 63 8.76 16.05 -11.05
CA PHE A 63 8.77 17.50 -10.94
C PHE A 63 8.39 17.97 -9.53
N ASN A 64 7.63 17.18 -8.77
CA ASN A 64 7.10 17.56 -7.47
C ASN A 64 7.59 16.65 -6.33
N LYS A 65 8.19 17.26 -5.30
CA LYS A 65 8.66 16.58 -4.08
C LYS A 65 7.53 15.87 -3.33
N GLN A 66 6.31 16.42 -3.31
CA GLN A 66 5.15 15.82 -2.67
C GLN A 66 4.66 14.59 -3.44
N ALA A 67 4.62 14.65 -4.78
CA ALA A 67 4.30 13.49 -5.61
C ALA A 67 5.37 12.39 -5.51
N LYS A 68 6.65 12.75 -5.32
CA LYS A 68 7.73 11.79 -5.03
C LYS A 68 7.51 11.05 -3.71
N LYS A 69 7.07 11.75 -2.67
CA LYS A 69 6.69 11.12 -1.39
C LYS A 69 5.45 10.23 -1.54
N ALA A 70 4.41 10.72 -2.25
CA ALA A 70 3.23 9.92 -2.55
C ALA A 70 3.58 8.62 -3.30
N TYR A 71 4.47 8.71 -4.29
CA TYR A 71 4.96 7.57 -5.04
C TYR A 71 5.65 6.55 -4.13
N LEU A 72 6.57 7.00 -3.27
CA LEU A 72 7.27 6.13 -2.32
C LEU A 72 6.30 5.44 -1.35
N VAL A 73 5.40 6.21 -0.73
CA VAL A 73 4.41 5.68 0.21
C VAL A 73 3.48 4.69 -0.48
N GLY A 74 2.98 5.01 -1.67
CA GLY A 74 2.12 4.10 -2.44
C GLY A 74 2.85 2.83 -2.86
N TRP A 75 4.15 2.90 -3.14
CA TRP A 75 4.98 1.73 -3.43
C TRP A 75 5.19 0.88 -2.17
N LEU A 76 5.49 1.48 -1.02
CA LEU A 76 5.59 0.79 0.26
C LEU A 76 4.28 0.08 0.63
N MET A 77 3.13 0.73 0.41
CA MET A 77 1.82 0.10 0.62
C MET A 77 1.67 -1.18 -0.22
N ARG A 78 2.10 -1.18 -1.48
CA ARG A 78 2.08 -2.38 -2.34
C ARG A 78 2.99 -3.49 -1.82
N VAL A 79 4.17 -3.14 -1.31
CA VAL A 79 5.11 -4.11 -0.70
C VAL A 79 4.51 -4.73 0.55
N PHE A 80 4.01 -3.92 1.49
CA PHE A 80 3.39 -4.44 2.72
C PHE A 80 2.15 -5.27 2.41
N PHE A 81 1.35 -4.89 1.42
CA PHE A 81 0.22 -5.69 0.95
C PHE A 81 0.67 -7.05 0.39
N PHE A 82 1.74 -7.08 -0.40
CA PHE A 82 2.31 -8.33 -0.91
C PHE A 82 2.85 -9.21 0.21
N ILE A 83 3.54 -8.63 1.20
CA ILE A 83 4.00 -9.36 2.40
C ILE A 83 2.81 -9.93 3.16
N LEU A 84 1.76 -9.14 3.40
CA LEU A 84 0.53 -9.62 4.05
C LEU A 84 -0.09 -10.80 3.29
N TRP A 85 -0.11 -10.73 1.96
CA TRP A 85 -0.63 -11.80 1.12
C TRP A 85 0.21 -13.09 1.24
N LEU A 86 1.54 -13.00 1.18
CA LEU A 86 2.44 -14.15 1.37
C LEU A 86 2.32 -14.77 2.76
N VAL A 87 2.24 -13.93 3.80
CA VAL A 87 2.09 -14.40 5.19
C VAL A 87 0.73 -15.07 5.39
N ALA A 88 -0.34 -14.52 4.81
CA ALA A 88 -1.67 -15.14 4.85
C ALA A 88 -1.69 -16.51 4.18
N ILE A 89 -1.05 -16.67 3.01
CA ILE A 89 -0.91 -17.98 2.35
C ILE A 89 -0.14 -18.97 3.23
N THR A 90 0.95 -18.52 3.84
CA THR A 90 1.76 -19.36 4.75
C THR A 90 0.93 -19.83 5.95
N GLN A 91 0.03 -18.99 6.47
CA GLN A 91 -0.89 -19.36 7.55
C GLN A 91 -1.98 -20.34 7.11
N ILE A 92 -2.52 -20.20 5.90
CA ILE A 92 -3.50 -21.16 5.34
C ILE A 92 -2.86 -22.54 5.20
N ILE A 93 -1.67 -22.61 4.59
CA ILE A 93 -0.92 -23.88 4.42
C ILE A 93 -0.63 -24.52 5.77
N LYS A 94 -0.29 -23.74 6.80
CA LYS A 94 -0.09 -24.25 8.16
C LYS A 94 -1.37 -24.90 8.71
N ASN A 95 -2.50 -24.21 8.60
CA ASN A 95 -3.78 -24.68 9.13
C ASN A 95 -4.34 -25.90 8.38
N ASP A 96 -3.88 -26.14 7.14
CA ASP A 96 -4.28 -27.31 6.35
C ASP A 96 -3.39 -28.54 6.63
N ILE A 97 -2.15 -28.33 7.08
CA ILE A 97 -1.20 -29.40 7.44
C ILE A 97 -1.39 -29.89 8.89
N GLN A 98 -1.94 -29.05 9.78
CA GLN A 98 -2.23 -29.40 11.18
C GLN A 98 -3.64 -29.97 11.35
#